data_AF-A0AAD4R2L6-F1
#
_entry.id   AF-A0AAD4R2L6-F1
#
_cell.length_a   1.000
_cell.length_b   1.000
_cell.length_c   1.000
_cell.angle_alpha   90.00
_cell.angle_beta   90.00
_cell.angle_gamma   90.00
#
_symmetry.space_group_name_H-M   'P 1'
#
loop_
_entity.id
_entity.type
_entity.pdbx_description
1 polymer ?
#
loop_
_entity_poly.entity_id
_entity_poly.type
_entity_poly.pdbx_seq_one_letter_code
_entity_poly.pdbx_strand_id
1 'polypeptide(L)'
;MSENETELGVCHPTLGNFILSLKKVQHGREQQYMQWISGRQPKDKRKKYKDADKRILKILQEYQRNERTVNELLRGIAQNIVIDDVVGIDDEVENNE
;
A
#
# COMPACT_ATOMS: atom_id res chain seq x y z
N MET A 1 6.29 26.30 -12.20
CA MET A 1 5.58 25.07 -11.82
C MET A 1 4.45 25.47 -10.89
N SER A 2 3.21 25.50 -11.37
CA SER A 2 2.04 25.82 -10.54
C SER A 2 1.71 24.63 -9.63
N GLU A 3 1.09 24.85 -8.45
CA GLU A 3 0.73 23.78 -7.50
C GLU A 3 -0.04 22.63 -8.17
N ASN A 4 -0.88 22.95 -9.15
CA ASN A 4 -1.69 21.99 -9.90
C ASN A 4 -0.84 21.03 -10.77
N GLU A 5 0.33 21.46 -11.26
CA GLU A 5 1.21 20.62 -12.09
C GLU A 5 1.90 19.55 -11.23
N THR A 6 2.16 19.86 -9.97
CA THR A 6 2.81 18.94 -9.01
C THR A 6 1.86 17.85 -8.54
N GLU A 7 0.56 18.16 -8.39
CA GLU A 7 -0.46 17.16 -7.99
C GLU A 7 -0.84 16.19 -9.13
N LEU A 8 -0.74 16.64 -10.39
CA LEU A 8 -1.17 15.86 -11.55
C LEU A 8 0.00 15.17 -12.28
N GLY A 9 1.24 15.57 -12.04
CA GLY A 9 2.45 14.92 -12.58
C GLY A 9 2.66 15.07 -14.09
N VAL A 10 1.93 15.96 -14.77
CA VAL A 10 1.99 16.12 -16.23
C VAL A 10 2.44 17.54 -16.58
N CYS A 11 3.46 17.65 -17.44
CA CYS A 11 4.07 18.92 -17.82
C CYS A 11 3.18 19.76 -18.76
N HIS A 12 2.30 19.13 -19.57
CA HIS A 12 1.21 19.78 -20.32
C HIS A 12 0.09 18.78 -20.65
N PRO A 13 -0.93 18.60 -19.80
CA PRO A 13 -2.04 17.70 -20.12
C PRO A 13 -2.97 18.32 -21.18
N THR A 14 -3.41 17.51 -22.13
CA THR A 14 -4.58 17.87 -22.95
C THR A 14 -5.79 18.08 -22.04
N LEU A 15 -6.77 18.89 -22.45
CA LEU A 15 -7.95 19.19 -21.64
C LEU A 15 -8.66 17.91 -21.14
N GLY A 16 -8.66 16.85 -21.94
CA GLY A 16 -9.16 15.54 -21.55
C GLY A 16 -8.36 14.92 -20.41
N ASN A 17 -7.03 14.87 -20.52
CA ASN A 17 -6.16 14.35 -19.47
C ASN A 17 -6.27 15.17 -18.18
N PHE A 18 -6.44 16.49 -18.30
CA PHE A 18 -6.68 17.35 -17.15
C PHE A 18 -7.99 17.00 -16.42
N ILE A 19 -9.08 16.80 -17.15
CA ILE A 19 -10.37 16.40 -16.59
C ILE A 19 -10.28 15.00 -15.95
N LEU A 20 -9.59 14.06 -16.58
CA LEU A 20 -9.39 12.71 -16.04
C LEU A 20 -8.58 12.73 -14.74
N SER A 21 -7.50 13.51 -14.69
CA SER A 21 -6.67 13.65 -13.50
C SER A 21 -7.44 14.32 -12.35
N LEU A 22 -8.28 15.32 -12.64
CA LEU A 22 -9.18 15.91 -11.63
C LEU A 22 -10.16 14.89 -11.07
N LYS A 23 -10.77 14.06 -11.92
CA LYS A 23 -11.66 12.98 -11.47
C LYS A 23 -10.93 11.97 -10.58
N LYS A 24 -9.68 11.64 -10.91
CA LYS A 24 -8.84 10.74 -10.10
C LYS A 24 -8.57 11.32 -8.70
N VAL A 25 -8.17 12.59 -8.64
CA VAL A 25 -7.92 13.30 -7.37
C VAL A 25 -9.20 13.40 -6.54
N GLN A 26 -10.32 13.77 -7.19
CA GLN A 26 -11.62 13.85 -6.53
C GLN A 26 -12.04 12.50 -5.95
N HIS A 27 -11.92 11.41 -6.72
CA HIS A 27 -12.24 10.06 -6.26
C HIS A 27 -11.39 9.64 -5.06
N GLY A 28 -10.08 9.91 -5.09
CA GLY A 28 -9.18 9.64 -3.97
C GLY A 28 -9.59 10.38 -2.69
N ARG A 29 -9.99 11.65 -2.81
CA ARG A 29 -10.47 12.47 -1.68
C ARG A 29 -11.84 12.01 -1.18
N GLU A 30 -12.75 11.65 -2.07
CA GLU A 30 -14.07 11.11 -1.71
C GLU A 30 -13.96 9.79 -0.94
N GLN A 31 -13.04 8.90 -1.32
CA GLN A 31 -12.77 7.68 -0.56
C GLN A 31 -12.28 7.98 0.87
N GLN A 32 -11.38 8.96 1.03
CA GLN A 32 -10.91 9.38 2.35
C GLN A 32 -12.03 10.01 3.18
N TYR A 33 -12.88 10.83 2.55
CA TYR A 33 -14.02 11.47 3.19
C TYR A 33 -15.08 10.44 3.64
N MET A 34 -15.41 9.46 2.80
CA MET A 34 -16.32 8.37 3.17
C MET A 34 -15.77 7.52 4.32
N GLN A 35 -14.45 7.24 4.34
CA GLN A 35 -13.81 6.55 5.45
C GLN A 35 -13.97 7.36 6.75
N TRP A 36 -13.76 8.67 6.70
CA TRP A 36 -13.94 9.57 7.84
C TRP A 36 -15.39 9.58 8.35
N ILE A 37 -16.39 9.75 7.46
CA ILE A 37 -17.82 9.68 7.83
C ILE A 37 -18.16 8.33 8.48
N SER A 38 -17.63 7.23 7.94
CA SER A 38 -17.90 5.88 8.45
C SER A 38 -17.25 5.58 9.80
N GLY A 39 -16.48 6.53 10.37
CA GLY A 39 -15.69 6.33 11.59
C GLY A 39 -14.54 5.34 11.41
N ARG A 40 -14.26 4.90 10.18
CA ARG A 40 -13.15 4.00 9.87
C ARG A 40 -11.89 4.84 9.70
N GLN A 41 -10.97 4.72 10.65
CA GLN A 41 -9.66 5.35 10.52
C GLN A 41 -8.99 4.88 9.21
N PRO A 42 -8.41 5.79 8.40
CA PRO A 42 -7.70 5.42 7.19
C PRO A 42 -6.71 4.29 7.51
N LYS A 43 -6.63 3.28 6.64
CA LYS A 43 -5.64 2.21 6.83
C LYS A 43 -4.27 2.88 6.87
N ASP A 44 -3.66 2.95 8.05
CA ASP A 44 -2.28 3.41 8.20
C ASP A 44 -1.46 2.73 7.09
N LYS A 45 -0.75 3.48 6.25
CA LYS A 45 0.20 2.90 5.29
C LYS A 45 1.20 1.95 5.99
N ARG A 46 1.37 2.14 7.30
CA ARG A 46 2.17 1.32 8.22
C ARG A 46 1.47 0.08 8.79
N LYS A 47 0.15 -0.05 8.64
CA LYS A 47 -0.62 -1.19 9.18
C LYS A 47 -0.13 -2.51 8.63
N LYS A 48 0.21 -2.58 7.34
CA LYS A 48 0.78 -3.78 6.73
C LYS A 48 2.07 -4.23 7.42
N TYR A 49 2.97 -3.29 7.73
CA TYR A 49 4.22 -3.56 8.43
C TYR A 49 3.99 -3.91 9.91
N LYS A 50 3.07 -3.21 10.60
CA LYS A 50 2.66 -3.53 11.98
C LYS A 50 2.08 -4.95 12.08
N ASP A 51 1.29 -5.36 11.10
CA ASP A 51 0.67 -6.69 11.08
C ASP A 51 1.70 -7.77 10.68
N ALA A 52 2.64 -7.48 9.77
CA ALA A 52 3.75 -8.37 9.46
C ALA A 52 4.68 -8.58 10.66
N ASP A 53 5.03 -7.50 11.37
CA ASP A 53 5.85 -7.52 12.58
C ASP A 53 5.24 -8.41 13.67
N LYS A 54 3.93 -8.25 13.94
CA LYS A 54 3.19 -9.13 14.87
C LYS A 54 3.23 -10.60 14.46
N ARG A 55 3.15 -10.91 13.16
CA ARG A 55 3.22 -12.29 12.66
C ARG A 55 4.62 -12.88 12.84
N ILE A 56 5.66 -12.11 12.53
CA ILE A 56 7.07 -12.52 12.71
C ILE A 56 7.36 -12.76 14.19
N LEU A 57 6.94 -11.86 15.07
CA LEU A 57 7.11 -11.99 16.52
C LEU A 57 6.46 -13.29 17.05
N LYS A 58 5.25 -13.60 16.59
CA LYS A 58 4.56 -14.85 16.96
C LYS A 58 5.35 -16.09 16.52
N ILE A 59 5.86 -16.10 15.29
CA ILE A 59 6.66 -17.23 14.75
C ILE A 59 7.95 -17.43 15.56
N LEU A 60 8.61 -16.34 15.97
CA LEU A 60 9.80 -16.40 16.82
C LEU A 60 9.50 -16.92 18.23
N GLN A 61 8.37 -16.53 18.82
CA GLN A 61 7.95 -17.01 20.13
C GLN A 61 7.63 -18.52 20.12
N GLU A 62 6.96 -19.00 19.07
CA GLU A 62 6.66 -20.43 18.89
C GLU A 62 7.95 -21.26 18.69
N TYR A 63 8.93 -20.72 17.96
CA TYR A 63 10.25 -21.32 17.85
C TYR A 63 10.98 -21.36 19.20
N GLN A 64 10.97 -20.27 19.98
CA GLN A 64 11.61 -20.21 21.30
C GLN A 64 11.00 -21.19 22.30
N ARG A 65 9.73 -21.56 22.12
CA ARG A 65 9.03 -22.58 22.93
C ARG A 65 9.29 -24.01 22.44
N ASN A 66 10.16 -24.23 21.46
CA ASN A 66 10.41 -25.51 20.79
C ASN A 66 9.17 -26.12 20.12
N GLU A 67 8.16 -25.32 19.79
CA GLU A 67 6.95 -25.78 19.07
C GLU A 67 7.16 -25.83 17.55
N ARG A 68 8.29 -25.31 17.05
CA ARG A 68 8.64 -25.28 15.62
C ARG A 68 10.07 -25.71 15.36
N THR A 69 10.27 -26.31 14.21
CA THR A 69 11.61 -26.57 13.66
C THR A 69 12.20 -25.33 13.00
N VAL A 70 13.53 -25.29 12.87
CA VAL A 70 14.26 -24.18 12.21
C VAL A 70 13.76 -23.95 10.78
N ASN A 71 13.41 -25.02 10.04
CA ASN A 71 12.89 -24.90 8.68
C ASN A 71 11.52 -24.20 8.62
N GLU A 72 10.64 -24.47 9.57
CA GLU A 72 9.32 -23.83 9.65
C GLU A 72 9.42 -22.36 10.05
N LEU A 73 10.40 -22.03 10.90
CA LEU A 73 10.76 -20.65 11.24
C LEU A 73 11.18 -19.88 9.98
N LEU A 74 12.19 -20.39 9.26
CA LEU A 74 12.74 -19.73 8.07
C LEU A 74 11.69 -19.56 6.97
N ARG A 75 10.85 -20.59 6.75
CA ARG A 75 9.75 -20.53 5.78
C ARG A 75 8.68 -19.52 6.18
N GLY A 76 8.34 -19.43 7.46
CA GLY A 76 7.39 -18.45 8.00
C GLY A 76 7.89 -17.01 7.91
N ILE A 77 9.20 -16.78 8.10
CA ILE A 77 9.81 -15.46 7.94
C ILE A 77 9.81 -15.07 6.45
N ALA A 78 10.24 -15.96 5.55
CA ALA A 78 10.27 -15.69 4.11
C ALA A 78 8.90 -15.27 3.56
N GLN A 79 7.82 -15.95 3.98
CA GLN A 79 6.46 -15.60 3.56
C GLN A 79 5.98 -14.22 4.01
N ASN A 80 6.50 -13.69 5.12
CA ASN A 80 6.13 -12.35 5.60
C ASN A 80 6.94 -11.24 4.92
N ILE A 81 8.12 -11.56 4.36
CA ILE A 81 8.99 -10.63 3.64
C ILE A 81 8.53 -10.49 2.18
N VAL A 82 8.13 -11.60 1.54
CA VAL A 82 7.65 -11.60 0.14
C VAL A 82 6.37 -10.77 -0.07
N ILE A 83 5.68 -10.37 1.00
CA ILE A 83 4.53 -9.44 0.95
C ILE A 83 4.94 -8.08 0.33
N ASP A 84 6.23 -7.72 0.34
CA ASP A 84 6.70 -6.44 -0.20
C ASP A 84 6.99 -6.44 -1.73
N ASP A 85 7.11 -7.58 -2.41
CA ASP A 85 7.47 -7.59 -3.84
C ASP A 85 6.28 -7.61 -4.80
N VAL A 86 5.06 -7.95 -4.35
CA VAL A 86 3.90 -8.16 -5.25
C VAL A 86 2.86 -7.03 -5.15
N VAL A 87 2.98 -6.09 -4.21
CA VAL A 87 2.02 -4.99 -4.03
C VAL A 87 2.56 -3.65 -4.54
N GLY A 88 3.41 -3.71 -5.58
CA GLY A 88 4.00 -2.53 -6.22
C GLY A 88 3.70 -2.38 -7.72
N ILE A 89 2.93 -3.29 -8.33
CA ILE A 89 2.71 -3.26 -9.79
C ILE A 89 1.38 -2.63 -10.19
N ASP A 90 0.39 -2.53 -9.29
CA ASP A 90 -0.92 -1.96 -9.65
C ASP A 90 -0.96 -0.41 -9.67
N ASP A 91 0.14 0.27 -9.34
CA ASP A 91 0.23 1.75 -9.40
C ASP A 91 1.14 2.27 -10.53
N GLU A 92 1.81 1.40 -11.31
CA GLU A 92 2.73 1.82 -12.38
C GLU A 92 2.62 1.05 -13.71
N VAL A 93 1.43 0.74 -14.24
CA VAL A 93 1.31 0.54 -15.70
C VAL A 93 -0.07 0.97 -16.21
N GLU A 94 -0.17 2.21 -16.66
CA GLU A 94 -0.93 2.53 -17.89
C GLU A 94 -0.44 3.88 -18.41
N ASN A 95 0.80 3.89 -18.92
CA ASN A 95 1.32 4.91 -19.84
C ASN A 95 2.58 4.33 -20.48
N ASN A 96 2.39 3.53 -21.53
CA ASN A 96 3.32 3.35 -22.64
C ASN A 96 2.55 2.67 -23.78
N GLU A 97 1.84 3.49 -24.57
CA GLU A 97 1.79 3.50 -26.04
C GLU A 97 0.90 4.67 -26.52
#